data_AF-A0A2G2ZU67-F1
#
_entry.id   AF-A0A2G2ZU67-F1
#
_cell.length_a   1.000
_cell.length_b   1.000
_cell.length_c   1.000
_cell.angle_alpha   90.00
_cell.angle_beta   90.00
_cell.angle_gamma   90.00
#
_symmetry.space_group_name_H-M   'P 1'
#
loop_
_entity.id
_entity.type
_entity.pdbx_description
1 polymer ?
#
loop_
_entity_poly.entity_id
_entity_poly.type
_entity_poly.pdbx_seq_one_letter_code
_entity_poly.pdbx_strand_id
1 'polypeptide(L)'
;MTPKNSVTFPPNFVKLTLVHLMVDSHLLAVIKKLPKLRLRMLKMKYCGYSEGKMDLSGDVKGDSFPQLEVLHIVNPYGLSEVTCTDDVSMPKLNKVLLEELPSEIRISEWLAKLRM
;
A
#
# COMPACT_ATOMS: atom_id res chain seq x y z
N MET A 1 2.40 -4.21 -35.15
CA MET A 1 2.38 -3.02 -34.28
C MET A 1 1.41 -3.29 -33.14
N THR A 2 1.91 -3.56 -31.93
CA THR A 2 1.07 -3.72 -30.74
C THR A 2 0.60 -2.34 -30.25
N PRO A 3 -0.66 -2.18 -29.82
CA PRO A 3 -1.12 -0.90 -29.31
C PRO A 3 -0.45 -0.64 -27.95
N LYS A 4 0.36 0.42 -27.90
CA LYS A 4 0.79 1.05 -26.64
C LYS A 4 -0.45 1.71 -26.03
N ASN A 5 -1.25 0.94 -25.31
CA ASN A 5 -2.20 1.50 -24.36
C ASN A 5 -1.41 2.00 -23.14
N SER A 6 -0.70 3.12 -23.29
CA SER A 6 -0.17 3.84 -22.14
C SER A 6 -1.35 4.47 -21.42
N VAL A 7 -1.91 3.74 -20.46
CA VAL A 7 -2.84 4.30 -19.49
C VAL A 7 -2.02 5.25 -18.62
N THR A 8 -1.94 6.50 -19.03
CA THR A 8 -1.29 7.57 -18.28
C THR A 8 -2.24 8.00 -17.19
N PHE A 9 -1.84 7.82 -15.92
CA PHE A 9 -2.63 8.35 -14.82
C PHE A 9 -2.69 9.87 -14.90
N PRO A 10 -3.81 10.47 -14.50
CA PRO A 10 -3.94 11.92 -14.54
C PRO A 10 -2.90 12.56 -13.61
N PRO A 11 -2.40 13.77 -13.94
CA PRO A 11 -1.33 14.42 -13.18
C PRO A 11 -1.72 14.69 -11.73
N ASN A 12 -3.00 14.75 -11.38
CA ASN A 12 -3.47 14.93 -10.01
C ASN A 12 -3.76 13.61 -9.27
N PHE A 13 -3.22 12.48 -9.75
CA PHE A 13 -3.42 11.19 -9.09
C PHE A 13 -2.66 11.11 -7.75
N VAL A 14 -3.33 11.59 -6.70
CA VAL A 14 -2.78 11.76 -5.35
C VAL A 14 -3.29 10.70 -4.38
N LYS A 15 -4.44 10.09 -4.67
CA LYS A 15 -5.10 9.13 -3.79
C LYS A 15 -5.58 7.92 -4.58
N LEU A 16 -5.20 6.74 -4.11
CA LEU A 16 -5.76 5.47 -4.54
C LEU A 16 -6.62 4.92 -3.41
N THR A 17 -7.85 4.50 -3.72
CA THR A 17 -8.72 3.81 -2.77
C THR A 17 -9.15 2.49 -3.39
N LEU A 18 -8.81 1.40 -2.71
CA LEU A 18 -9.21 0.04 -3.03
C LEU A 18 -10.36 -0.35 -2.11
N VAL A 19 -11.44 -0.88 -2.66
CA VAL A 19 -12.64 -1.22 -1.90
C VAL A 19 -13.11 -2.61 -2.30
N HIS A 20 -13.35 -3.49 -1.33
CA HIS A 20 -13.84 -4.86 -1.56
C HIS A 20 -12.98 -5.67 -2.55
N LEU A 21 -11.65 -5.49 -2.51
CA LEU A 21 -10.71 -6.26 -3.33
C LEU A 21 -9.99 -7.33 -2.51
N MET A 22 -9.63 -8.42 -3.16
CA MET A 22 -8.63 -9.35 -2.64
C MET A 22 -7.23 -8.79 -2.93
N VAL A 23 -6.46 -8.59 -1.86
CA VAL A 23 -5.09 -8.11 -1.88
C VAL A 23 -4.17 -9.31 -1.75
N ASP A 24 -3.42 -9.57 -2.81
CA ASP A 24 -2.33 -10.52 -2.86
C ASP A 24 -1.01 -9.82 -3.23
N SER A 25 0.08 -10.58 -3.21
CA SER A 25 1.40 -10.10 -3.61
C SER A 25 1.44 -9.53 -5.03
N HIS A 26 0.62 -10.06 -5.95
CA HIS A 26 0.55 -9.58 -7.33
C HIS A 26 -0.06 -8.17 -7.40
N LEU A 27 -1.19 -7.94 -6.74
CA LEU A 27 -1.84 -6.64 -6.69
C LEU A 27 -0.90 -5.60 -6.05
N LEU A 28 -0.22 -5.95 -4.95
CA LEU A 28 0.76 -5.07 -4.32
C LEU A 28 1.89 -4.70 -5.29
N ALA A 29 2.41 -5.65 -6.05
CA ALA A 29 3.44 -5.39 -7.05
C ALA A 29 2.95 -4.45 -8.16
N VAL A 30 1.68 -4.54 -8.56
CA VAL A 30 1.07 -3.60 -9.52
C VAL A 30 0.93 -2.20 -8.91
N ILE A 31 0.51 -2.09 -7.65
CA ILE A 31 0.35 -0.80 -6.97
C ILE A 31 1.73 -0.12 -6.80
N LYS A 32 2.79 -0.87 -6.48
CA LYS A 32 4.18 -0.37 -6.39
C LYS A 32 4.71 0.19 -7.73
N LYS A 33 4.13 -0.24 -8.85
CA LYS A 33 4.46 0.22 -10.22
C LYS A 33 3.63 1.41 -10.70
N LEU A 34 2.61 1.80 -9.93
CA LEU A 34 1.88 3.02 -10.21
C LEU A 34 2.85 4.20 -10.27
N PRO A 35 2.52 5.29 -10.99
CA PRO A 35 3.40 6.43 -11.16
C PRO A 35 3.89 6.93 -9.81
N LYS A 36 5.14 6.52 -9.53
CA LYS A 36 5.84 6.66 -8.25
C LYS A 36 5.88 8.10 -7.76
N LEU A 37 5.68 9.05 -8.67
CA LEU A 37 5.85 10.47 -8.47
C LEU A 37 4.69 11.15 -7.72
N ARG A 38 3.50 10.54 -7.57
CA ARG A 38 2.33 11.32 -7.07
C ARG A 38 1.38 10.62 -6.11
N LEU A 39 1.41 9.30 -5.95
CA LEU A 39 0.51 8.62 -4.99
C LEU A 39 0.91 8.96 -3.55
N ARG A 40 0.12 9.83 -2.89
CA ARG A 40 0.34 10.25 -1.49
C ARG A 40 -0.50 9.49 -0.50
N MET A 41 -1.67 9.01 -0.91
CA MET A 41 -2.58 8.29 -0.03
C MET A 41 -2.98 6.94 -0.65
N LEU A 42 -2.69 5.86 0.06
CA LEU A 42 -3.16 4.52 -0.23
C LEU A 42 -4.19 4.12 0.81
N LYS A 43 -5.45 4.01 0.39
CA LYS A 43 -6.55 3.57 1.26
C LYS A 43 -7.07 2.21 0.82
N MET A 44 -7.21 1.28 1.75
CA MET A 44 -7.78 -0.04 1.55
C MET A 44 -8.97 -0.21 2.48
N LYS A 45 -10.17 -0.43 1.92
CA LYS A 45 -11.42 -0.53 2.67
C LYS A 45 -12.09 -1.86 2.39
N TYR A 46 -12.40 -2.63 3.44
CA TYR A 46 -13.07 -3.93 3.30
C TYR A 46 -12.34 -4.89 2.36
N CYS A 47 -11.01 -4.80 2.30
CA CYS A 47 -10.19 -5.66 1.46
C CYS A 47 -9.92 -6.98 2.18
N GLY A 48 -9.90 -8.09 1.43
CA GLY A 48 -9.46 -9.39 1.92
C GLY A 48 -7.98 -9.63 1.63
N TYR A 49 -7.28 -10.38 2.46
CA TYR A 49 -5.84 -10.63 2.32
C TYR A 49 -5.56 -12.14 2.31
N SER A 50 -5.39 -12.71 1.12
CA SER A 50 -5.29 -14.17 0.92
C SER A 50 -4.12 -14.81 1.68
N GLU A 51 -2.98 -14.12 1.69
CA GLU A 51 -1.75 -14.58 2.36
C GLU A 51 -1.73 -14.21 3.85
N GLY A 52 -2.72 -13.43 4.30
CA GLY A 52 -2.79 -12.83 5.63
C GLY A 52 -1.68 -11.85 5.96
N LYS A 53 -0.81 -11.54 4.99
CA LYS A 53 0.35 -10.66 5.15
C LYS A 53 0.41 -9.63 4.03
N MET A 54 0.92 -8.46 4.34
CA MET A 54 1.10 -7.37 3.41
C MET A 54 2.52 -6.82 3.53
N ASP A 55 3.32 -6.99 2.47
CA ASP A 55 4.69 -6.46 2.43
C ASP A 55 4.78 -5.19 1.58
N LEU A 56 5.07 -4.08 2.25
CA LEU A 56 5.21 -2.74 1.68
C LEU A 56 6.66 -2.39 1.33
N SER A 57 7.60 -3.31 1.52
CA SER A 57 9.00 -3.17 1.09
C SER A 57 9.17 -2.87 -0.40
N GLY A 58 10.28 -2.27 -0.77
CA GLY A 58 10.68 -2.10 -2.16
C GLY A 58 11.07 -3.44 -2.80
N ASP A 59 10.73 -3.61 -4.08
CA ASP A 59 11.26 -4.71 -4.92
C ASP A 59 12.74 -4.46 -5.25
N VAL A 60 13.50 -5.53 -5.52
CA VAL A 60 14.82 -5.55 -6.20
C VAL A 60 14.88 -4.64 -7.44
N LYS A 61 13.75 -4.44 -8.14
CA LYS A 61 13.61 -3.53 -9.29
C LYS A 61 13.44 -2.04 -8.91
N GLY A 62 13.44 -1.72 -7.63
CA GLY A 62 13.21 -0.37 -7.10
C GLY A 62 11.75 0.07 -7.19
N ASP A 63 10.80 -0.85 -7.29
CA ASP A 63 9.37 -0.56 -7.24
C ASP A 63 8.93 -0.43 -5.77
N SER A 64 8.51 0.77 -5.38
CA SER A 64 8.20 1.15 -4.01
C SER A 64 7.22 2.34 -3.99
N PHE A 65 6.97 2.94 -2.82
CA PHE A 65 6.06 4.09 -2.69
C PHE A 65 6.80 5.37 -2.22
N PRO A 66 7.67 5.97 -3.05
CA PRO A 66 8.56 7.04 -2.62
C PRO A 66 7.84 8.35 -2.26
N GLN A 67 6.57 8.50 -2.63
CA GLN A 67 5.76 9.69 -2.38
C GLN A 67 4.56 9.43 -1.45
N LEU A 68 4.44 8.21 -0.92
CA LEU A 68 3.34 7.86 -0.03
C LEU A 68 3.52 8.56 1.30
N GLU A 69 2.50 9.31 1.71
CA GLU A 69 2.45 10.06 2.96
C GLU A 69 1.51 9.38 3.96
N VAL A 70 0.41 8.79 3.47
CA VAL A 70 -0.64 8.19 4.29
C VAL A 70 -0.97 6.78 3.80
N LEU A 71 -0.85 5.81 4.70
CA LEU A 71 -1.41 4.46 4.57
C LEU A 71 -2.67 4.35 5.43
N HIS A 72 -3.79 3.97 4.83
CA HIS A 72 -5.07 3.82 5.55
C HIS A 72 -5.67 2.45 5.28
N ILE A 73 -5.78 1.61 6.31
CA ILE A 73 -6.40 0.29 6.25
C ILE A 73 -7.65 0.32 7.13
N VAL A 74 -8.81 0.00 6.54
CA VAL A 74 -10.11 0.04 7.20
C VAL A 74 -10.78 -1.32 7.04
N ASN A 75 -11.10 -1.95 8.17
CA ASN A 75 -11.80 -3.22 8.24
C ASN A 75 -11.24 -4.30 7.30
N PRO A 76 -9.94 -4.67 7.47
CA PRO A 76 -9.30 -5.66 6.62
C PRO A 76 -9.71 -7.08 7.02
N TYR A 77 -10.07 -7.92 6.05
CA TYR A 77 -10.43 -9.32 6.30
C TYR A 77 -9.23 -10.25 6.11
N GLY A 78 -8.90 -11.03 7.15
CA GLY A 78 -7.82 -12.01 7.12
C GLY A 78 -6.41 -11.41 7.20
N LEU A 79 -6.27 -10.09 7.34
CA LEU A 79 -4.96 -9.44 7.52
C LEU A 79 -4.44 -9.67 8.95
N SER A 80 -3.27 -10.29 9.05
CA SER A 80 -2.60 -10.60 10.31
C SER A 80 -1.30 -9.81 10.49
N GLU A 81 -0.66 -9.39 9.40
CA GLU A 81 0.67 -8.76 9.44
C GLU A 81 0.87 -7.72 8.33
N VAL A 82 1.44 -6.56 8.67
CA VAL A 82 1.91 -5.54 7.72
C VAL A 82 3.39 -5.25 7.98
N THR A 83 4.23 -5.54 7.00
CA THR A 83 5.68 -5.38 7.10
C THR A 83 6.20 -4.31 6.15
N CYS A 84 7.32 -3.72 6.56
CA CYS A 84 8.17 -2.90 5.71
C CYS A 84 9.60 -3.09 6.21
N THR A 85 10.50 -3.49 5.31
CA THR A 85 11.89 -3.84 5.61
C THR A 85 12.79 -2.63 5.81
N ASP A 86 12.42 -1.50 5.24
CA ASP A 86 13.24 -0.29 5.21
C ASP A 86 12.37 0.96 5.06
N ASP A 87 12.85 2.07 5.63
CA ASP A 87 12.25 3.39 5.51
C ASP A 87 12.47 4.02 4.12
N VAL A 88 13.46 3.52 3.37
CA VAL A 88 13.80 3.97 2.01
C VAL A 88 12.67 3.71 1.01
N SER A 89 11.87 2.67 1.25
CA SER A 89 10.74 2.29 0.41
C SER A 89 9.60 3.30 0.43
N MET A 90 9.43 4.03 1.54
CA MET A 90 8.37 5.02 1.73
C MET A 90 8.85 6.18 2.62
N PRO A 91 9.84 6.96 2.17
CA PRO A 91 10.55 7.94 3.00
C PRO A 91 9.69 9.14 3.42
N LYS A 92 8.53 9.31 2.79
CA LYS A 92 7.56 10.37 3.10
C LYS A 92 6.40 9.91 3.98
N LEU A 93 6.35 8.62 4.32
CA LEU A 93 5.26 8.05 5.11
C LEU A 93 5.31 8.67 6.51
N ASN A 94 4.24 9.34 6.88
CA ASN A 94 4.13 10.00 8.18
C ASN A 94 2.89 9.57 8.96
N LYS A 95 1.96 8.86 8.32
CA LYS A 95 0.71 8.42 8.95
C LYS A 95 0.32 7.01 8.50
N VAL A 96 0.12 6.15 9.49
CA VAL A 96 -0.50 4.83 9.34
C VAL A 96 -1.80 4.83 10.13
N LEU A 97 -2.91 4.69 9.43
CA LEU A 97 -4.26 4.66 10.00
C LEU A 97 -4.80 3.23 9.89
N LEU A 98 -5.13 2.64 11.04
CA LEU A 98 -5.71 1.31 11.15
C LEU A 98 -7.07 1.43 11.86
N GLU A 99 -8.17 1.26 11.13
CA GLU A 99 -9.53 1.46 11.63
C GLU A 99 -10.36 0.18 11.50
N GLU A 100 -11.32 0.00 12.43
CA GLU A 100 -12.29 -1.10 12.41
C GLU A 100 -11.64 -2.49 12.26
N LEU A 101 -10.56 -2.73 13.01
CA LEU A 101 -9.81 -3.99 12.89
C LEU A 101 -10.62 -5.16 13.46
N PRO A 102 -10.93 -6.21 12.66
CA PRO A 102 -11.63 -7.38 13.16
C PRO A 102 -10.75 -8.27 14.06
N SER A 103 -9.44 -8.10 13.97
CA SER A 103 -8.43 -8.81 14.77
C SER A 103 -7.19 -7.94 14.97
N GLU A 104 -6.35 -8.32 15.93
CA GLU A 104 -5.06 -7.67 16.12
C GLU A 104 -4.14 -7.88 14.91
N ILE A 105 -3.52 -6.80 14.42
CA ILE A 105 -2.62 -6.81 13.28
C ILE A 105 -1.21 -6.50 13.77
N ARG A 106 -0.28 -7.41 13.46
CA ARG A 106 1.14 -7.17 13.71
C ARG A 106 1.66 -6.19 12.66
N ILE A 107 2.36 -5.16 13.12
CA ILE A 107 2.97 -4.16 12.24
C ILE A 107 4.45 -4.05 12.56
N SER A 108 5.29 -3.86 11.53
CA SER A 108 6.72 -3.68 11.75
C SER A 108 7.00 -2.47 12.63
N GLU A 109 8.08 -2.52 13.42
CA GLU A 109 8.38 -1.49 14.43
C GLU A 109 8.42 -0.07 13.84
N TRP A 110 8.95 0.08 12.62
CA TRP A 110 8.98 1.36 11.93
C TRP A 110 7.58 1.87 11.56
N LEU A 111 6.69 1.00 11.04
CA LEU A 111 5.29 1.38 10.77
C LEU A 111 4.52 1.67 12.07
N ALA A 112 4.84 0.96 13.15
CA ALA A 112 4.24 1.18 14.46
C ALA A 112 4.52 2.59 15.00
N LYS A 113 5.71 3.15 14.74
CA LYS A 113 6.07 4.53 15.12
C LYS A 113 5.23 5.60 14.40
N LEU A 114 4.63 5.25 13.27
CA LEU A 114 3.82 6.14 12.44
C LEU A 114 2.31 5.93 12.64
N ARG A 115 1.93 5.02 13.54
CA ARG A 115 0.53 4.73 13.86
C ARG A 115 -0.07 5.89 14.65
N MET A 116 -1.21 6.40 14.17
CA MET A 116 -2.03 7.40 14.89
C MET A 116 -3.30 6.77 15.44
#